data_AF-A0A2K3DIQ6-F1
#
_entry.id   AF-A0A2K3DIQ6-F1
#
_cell.length_a   1.000
_cell.length_b   1.000
_cell.length_c   1.000
_cell.angle_alpha   90.00
_cell.angle_beta   90.00
_cell.angle_gamma   90.00
#
_symmetry.space_group_name_H-M   'P 1'
#
loop_
_entity.id
_entity.type
_entity.pdbx_description
1 polymer ?
#
loop_
_entity_poly.entity_id
_entity_poly.type
_entity_poly.pdbx_seq_one_letter_code
_entity_poly.pdbx_strand_id
1 'polypeptide(L)'
;MAHKEKGGSEAKTVDADAIFRIFTACQGDIPTIVIDTRAQKEFKVSHICGAFCVRLSANGQVLADYSSSSYNIKWSQDCWWGRNVLVYGEPGLKKDHPVIAFLSRQGKCRNLRYYKDGFEAFAKAYPYLCTTSLKSICIKRYPSQILPGQLYLGDWEHAADNERLAEMGIRRILTIHNHPENLRPPAGIKHLRQQLPDIEDADISAYFSEAFDFIDEGRERKQPVLVHCGAGVSRSATLVMMYLMRRNSWSAARARGYVVERRSVVCINDGFYMTLCALEPQLGIAERSDPNATFGFRGADAPEPQQIKVVLSEDAAGQKVPVRLLAAKEAAQAAEADKAGAAGAKRPREGGEGGDTLAAKRSRPGEPASAAGGAGAFTLVFDVVKPEGLVGRLEAGPMRPSQRLLLGRQPGVCDVVLEHASISRQHAALSVDRAGAAFVTDLQSAHGTKVADTWIKPNAPRQLTPGTVVSFGASTRAYKLVRVSKAD
;
A
#
# COMPACT_ATOMS: atom_id res chain seq x y z
N MET A 1 3.59 -28.68 38.91
CA MET A 1 4.15 -28.60 37.55
C MET A 1 4.39 -27.14 37.21
N ALA A 2 5.60 -26.82 36.79
CA ALA A 2 6.11 -25.47 36.63
C ALA A 2 5.31 -24.64 35.60
N HIS A 3 4.85 -23.46 36.02
CA HIS A 3 4.42 -22.41 35.11
C HIS A 3 5.63 -21.97 34.28
N LYS A 4 5.56 -22.20 32.97
CA LYS A 4 6.55 -21.75 32.00
C LYS A 4 6.47 -20.22 31.89
N GLU A 5 7.35 -19.50 32.59
CA GLU A 5 7.60 -18.06 32.36
C GLU A 5 8.03 -17.88 30.90
N LYS A 6 7.14 -17.36 30.06
CA LYS A 6 7.45 -16.96 28.68
C LYS A 6 7.74 -15.45 28.64
N GLY A 7 9.01 -15.13 28.44
CA GLY A 7 9.47 -14.01 27.61
C GLY A 7 9.51 -12.63 28.26
N GLY A 8 10.59 -12.33 28.97
CA GLY A 8 10.98 -10.93 29.18
C GLY A 8 11.26 -10.23 27.84
N SER A 9 10.98 -8.93 27.74
CA SER A 9 11.33 -8.15 26.56
C SER A 9 12.85 -7.97 26.55
N GLU A 10 13.55 -8.59 25.60
CA GLU A 10 15.01 -8.43 25.49
C GLU A 10 15.36 -6.98 25.11
N ALA A 11 16.15 -6.31 25.96
CA ALA A 11 16.59 -4.94 25.72
C ALA A 11 17.75 -4.92 24.71
N LYS A 12 17.58 -4.17 23.61
CA LYS A 12 18.59 -4.06 22.54
C LYS A 12 19.23 -2.68 22.52
N THR A 13 20.54 -2.63 22.29
CA THR A 13 21.23 -1.34 22.12
C THR A 13 20.91 -0.73 20.75
N VAL A 14 20.92 0.59 20.65
CA VAL A 14 20.75 1.32 19.40
C VAL A 14 21.75 2.46 19.27
N ASP A 15 21.85 3.04 18.08
CA ASP A 15 22.62 4.24 17.78
C ASP A 15 21.75 5.52 17.85
N ALA A 16 22.37 6.67 17.60
CA ALA A 16 21.67 7.96 17.58
C ALA A 16 20.67 8.06 16.40
N ASP A 17 20.91 7.37 15.28
CA ASP A 17 20.00 7.33 14.13
C ASP A 17 18.66 6.69 14.50
N ALA A 18 18.67 5.63 15.30
CA ALA A 18 17.45 5.00 15.79
C ALA A 18 16.60 5.94 16.66
N ILE A 19 17.24 6.89 17.39
CA ILE A 19 16.52 7.93 18.12
C ILE A 19 15.93 8.95 17.15
N PHE A 20 16.71 9.40 16.16
CA PHE A 20 16.24 10.32 15.12
C PHE A 20 14.98 9.79 14.41
N ARG A 21 14.90 8.47 14.15
CA ARG A 21 13.74 7.83 13.52
C ARG A 21 12.43 7.96 14.30
N ILE A 22 12.47 8.25 15.61
CA ILE A 22 11.25 8.55 16.39
C ILE A 22 10.57 9.81 15.85
N PHE A 23 11.36 10.77 15.35
CA PHE A 23 10.90 12.04 14.80
C PHE A 23 10.57 11.98 13.31
N THR A 24 10.76 10.82 12.68
CA THR A 24 10.39 10.57 11.27
C THR A 24 9.22 9.60 11.15
N ALA A 25 8.49 9.37 12.25
CA ALA A 25 7.36 8.45 12.29
C ALA A 25 6.27 8.87 11.30
N CYS A 26 5.73 7.88 10.59
CA CYS A 26 4.69 8.06 9.61
C CYS A 26 3.32 7.72 10.18
N GLN A 27 2.25 8.08 9.45
CA GLN A 27 0.88 7.80 9.89
C GLN A 27 0.70 6.29 10.05
N GLY A 28 0.16 5.87 11.20
CA GLY A 28 -0.03 4.46 11.54
C GLY A 28 1.13 3.81 12.30
N ASP A 29 2.29 4.48 12.43
CA ASP A 29 3.38 3.98 13.26
C ASP A 29 3.00 4.01 14.74
N ILE A 30 3.44 2.99 15.48
CA ILE A 30 3.25 2.92 16.93
C ILE A 30 4.20 3.94 17.59
N PRO A 31 3.67 4.94 18.32
CA PRO A 31 4.50 5.94 18.98
C PRO A 31 5.51 5.30 19.93
N THR A 32 6.75 5.78 19.88
CA THR A 32 7.82 5.33 20.78
C THR A 32 7.83 6.21 22.02
N ILE A 33 7.81 5.59 23.20
CA ILE A 33 8.01 6.28 24.47
C ILE A 33 9.51 6.45 24.67
N VAL A 34 9.95 7.70 24.81
CA VAL A 34 11.34 8.04 25.07
C VAL A 34 11.51 8.30 26.56
N ILE A 35 12.42 7.59 27.21
CA ILE A 35 12.68 7.67 28.64
C ILE A 35 14.10 8.19 28.88
N ASP A 36 14.19 9.29 29.62
CA ASP A 36 15.43 9.82 30.18
C ASP A 36 15.60 9.32 31.62
N THR A 37 16.74 8.68 31.91
CA THR A 37 17.06 8.18 33.26
C THR A 37 18.01 9.09 34.05
N ARG A 38 18.44 10.23 33.50
CA ARG A 38 19.31 11.22 34.18
C ARG A 38 18.60 11.90 35.34
N ALA A 39 19.32 12.74 36.08
CA ALA A 39 18.68 13.45 37.17
C ALA A 39 17.66 14.48 36.66
N GLN A 40 16.57 14.68 37.40
CA GLN A 40 15.55 15.66 37.03
C GLN A 40 16.12 17.08 36.83
N LYS A 41 17.18 17.43 37.56
CA LYS A 41 17.92 18.69 37.38
C LYS A 41 18.55 18.80 35.99
N GLU A 42 19.10 17.70 35.45
CA GLU A 42 19.74 17.64 34.12
C GLU A 42 18.68 17.63 33.02
N PHE A 43 17.61 16.85 33.21
CA PHE A 43 16.46 16.81 32.30
C PHE A 43 15.83 18.20 32.10
N LYS A 44 15.68 18.97 33.19
CA LYS A 44 15.15 20.34 33.13
C LYS A 44 16.08 21.33 32.42
N VAL A 45 17.38 21.06 32.37
CA VAL A 45 18.34 21.88 31.63
C VAL A 45 18.21 21.60 30.14
N SER A 46 18.22 20.33 29.72
CA SER A 46 17.99 19.94 28.33
C SER A 46 17.67 18.46 28.23
N HIS A 47 16.75 18.09 27.35
CA HIS A 47 16.35 16.71 27.09
C HIS A 47 15.90 16.53 25.65
N ILE A 48 15.81 15.28 25.20
CA ILE A 48 15.25 14.93 23.89
C ILE A 48 13.77 15.29 23.86
N CYS A 49 13.32 15.98 22.81
CA CYS A 49 11.93 16.41 22.65
C CYS A 49 10.95 15.26 22.86
N GLY A 50 9.97 15.46 23.75
CA GLY A 50 8.93 14.46 24.07
C GLY A 50 9.37 13.32 25.00
N ALA A 51 10.56 13.40 25.62
CA ALA A 51 11.02 12.41 26.58
C ALA A 51 10.37 12.55 27.96
N PHE A 52 10.21 11.43 28.66
CA PHE A 52 9.80 11.36 30.06
C PHE A 52 11.03 11.17 30.94
N CYS A 53 11.18 11.97 31.99
CA CYS A 53 12.17 11.71 33.03
C CYS A 53 11.63 10.65 33.98
N VAL A 54 12.16 9.43 33.91
CA VAL A 54 11.60 8.29 34.65
C VAL A 54 12.64 7.67 35.56
N ARG A 55 12.23 7.33 36.79
CA ARG A 55 13.07 6.59 37.74
C ARG A 55 12.30 5.46 38.39
N LEU A 56 13.03 4.46 38.85
CA LEU A 56 12.47 3.40 39.69
C LEU A 56 12.28 3.95 41.12
N SER A 57 11.11 3.70 41.71
CA SER A 57 10.81 4.07 43.09
C SER A 57 11.77 3.40 44.08
N ALA A 58 11.93 3.98 45.27
CA ALA A 58 12.85 3.47 46.29
C ALA A 58 12.57 2.01 46.72
N ASN A 59 11.31 1.58 46.66
CA ASN A 59 10.90 0.19 46.93
C ASN A 59 11.11 -0.76 45.72
N GLY A 60 11.57 -0.25 44.57
CA GLY A 60 11.84 -1.06 43.37
C GLY A 60 10.60 -1.55 42.60
N GLN A 61 9.41 -1.08 42.97
CA GLN A 61 8.13 -1.64 42.49
C GLN A 61 7.48 -0.85 41.35
N VAL A 62 7.74 0.46 41.23
CA VAL A 62 7.01 1.34 40.30
C VAL A 62 7.98 2.26 39.57
N LEU A 63 7.76 2.46 38.27
CA LEU A 63 8.40 3.54 37.54
C LEU A 63 7.60 4.84 37.74
N ALA A 64 8.26 5.85 38.29
CA ALA A 64 7.68 7.16 38.54
C ALA A 64 8.20 8.18 37.52
N ASP A 65 7.28 8.99 37.01
CA ASP A 65 7.56 10.10 36.09
C ASP A 65 7.84 11.39 36.88
N TYR A 66 8.99 12.00 36.62
CA TYR A 66 9.49 13.24 37.18
C TYR A 66 9.61 14.34 36.12
N SER A 67 9.10 14.13 34.90
CA SER A 67 9.14 15.11 33.81
C SER A 67 8.36 16.39 34.12
N SER A 68 7.41 16.34 35.07
CA SER A 68 6.43 17.42 35.33
C SER A 68 5.68 17.87 34.07
N SER A 69 5.64 17.02 33.03
CA SER A 69 5.15 17.35 31.70
C SER A 69 3.74 16.80 31.49
N SER A 70 2.85 17.59 30.90
CA SER A 70 1.50 17.17 30.52
C SER A 70 1.50 16.73 29.05
N TYR A 71 2.14 15.60 28.74
CA TYR A 71 2.13 15.03 27.39
C TYR A 71 0.76 14.40 27.06
N ASN A 72 0.55 14.06 25.79
CA ASN A 72 -0.64 13.31 25.31
C ASN A 72 -0.75 11.89 25.87
N ILE A 73 0.21 11.43 26.68
CA ILE A 73 0.21 10.15 27.37
C ILE A 73 0.25 10.46 28.87
N LYS A 74 -0.83 10.13 29.58
CA LYS A 74 -0.84 10.13 31.04
C LYS A 74 0.03 8.97 31.51
N TRP A 75 1.05 9.27 32.34
CA TRP A 75 1.90 8.22 32.90
C TRP A 75 1.08 7.29 33.81
N SER A 76 1.10 6.00 33.53
CA SER A 76 0.39 4.94 34.26
C SER A 76 1.16 3.62 34.14
N GLN A 77 0.86 2.61 34.97
CA GLN A 77 1.59 1.33 34.98
C GLN A 77 1.47 0.52 33.67
N ASP A 78 0.47 0.87 32.85
CA ASP A 78 0.15 0.23 31.58
C ASP A 78 0.56 1.08 30.36
N CYS A 79 1.07 2.30 30.54
CA CYS A 79 1.26 3.24 29.43
C CYS A 79 2.28 2.76 28.38
N TRP A 80 3.19 1.85 28.72
CA TRP A 80 4.18 1.25 27.82
C TRP A 80 3.80 -0.13 27.24
N TRP A 81 2.64 -0.68 27.61
CA TRP A 81 2.24 -2.02 27.18
C TRP A 81 1.97 -2.06 25.68
N GLY A 82 2.59 -3.02 24.98
CA GLY A 82 2.49 -3.15 23.52
C GLY A 82 3.15 -2.02 22.73
N ARG A 83 3.88 -1.10 23.39
CA ARG A 83 4.54 0.04 22.74
C ARG A 83 6.04 -0.17 22.56
N ASN A 84 6.61 0.65 21.69
CA ASN A 84 8.05 0.80 21.57
C ASN A 84 8.54 1.70 22.70
N VAL A 85 9.61 1.30 23.39
CA VAL A 85 10.24 2.07 24.45
C VAL A 85 11.72 2.23 24.14
N LEU A 86 12.21 3.47 24.17
CA LEU A 86 13.62 3.80 24.03
C LEU A 86 14.10 4.49 25.30
N VAL A 87 15.14 3.95 25.92
CA VAL A 87 15.74 4.48 27.15
C VAL A 87 17.10 5.11 26.83
N TYR A 88 17.33 6.33 27.29
CA TYR A 88 18.64 6.99 27.25
C TYR A 88 18.96 7.60 28.62
N GLY A 89 20.23 7.94 28.83
CA GLY A 89 20.68 8.45 30.11
C GLY A 89 22.09 9.01 30.03
N GLU A 90 22.85 8.80 31.10
CA GLU A 90 24.30 9.05 31.14
C GLU A 90 25.06 8.14 30.16
N PRO A 91 26.25 8.55 29.69
CA PRO A 91 27.15 7.70 28.91
C PRO A 91 27.45 6.38 29.64
N GLY A 92 27.48 5.28 28.88
CA GLY A 92 27.73 3.95 29.43
C GLY A 92 26.48 3.26 29.99
N LEU A 93 25.28 3.67 29.57
CA LEU A 93 24.02 3.01 29.94
C LEU A 93 24.03 1.53 29.52
N LYS A 94 23.70 0.64 30.48
CA LYS A 94 23.73 -0.83 30.32
C LYS A 94 22.35 -1.45 30.53
N LYS A 95 22.18 -2.68 30.04
CA LYS A 95 20.93 -3.45 30.13
C LYS A 95 20.46 -3.75 31.57
N ASP A 96 21.37 -3.75 32.54
CA ASP A 96 21.12 -3.97 33.97
C ASP A 96 20.71 -2.69 34.72
N HIS A 97 20.67 -1.53 34.04
CA HIS A 97 20.16 -0.30 34.63
C HIS A 97 18.75 -0.52 35.21
N PRO A 98 18.43 -0.03 36.44
CA PRO A 98 17.20 -0.39 37.16
C PRO A 98 15.92 -0.20 36.34
N VAL A 99 15.84 0.88 35.55
CA VAL A 99 14.69 1.16 34.67
C VAL A 99 14.60 0.15 33.51
N ILE A 100 15.72 -0.19 32.86
CA ILE A 100 15.76 -1.13 31.75
C ILE A 100 15.46 -2.55 32.25
N ALA A 101 16.08 -2.95 33.36
CA ALA A 101 15.86 -4.23 34.01
C ALA A 101 14.39 -4.40 34.44
N PHE A 102 13.77 -3.34 34.99
CA PHE A 102 12.34 -3.34 35.34
C PHE A 102 11.45 -3.57 34.11
N LEU A 103 11.66 -2.82 33.03
CA LEU A 103 10.89 -2.92 31.79
C LEU A 103 11.07 -4.29 31.11
N SER A 104 12.29 -4.82 31.14
CA SER A 104 12.62 -6.13 30.59
C SER A 104 11.94 -7.26 31.36
N ARG A 105 11.99 -7.22 32.71
CA ARG A 105 11.33 -8.20 33.60
C ARG A 105 9.82 -8.21 33.45
N GLN A 106 9.19 -7.03 33.26
CA GLN A 106 7.75 -6.94 33.02
C GLN A 106 7.32 -7.61 31.70
N GLY A 107 8.18 -7.59 30.68
CA GLY A 107 7.91 -8.24 29.39
C GLY A 107 6.72 -7.67 28.62
N LYS A 108 6.27 -6.46 28.94
CA LYS A 108 5.08 -5.81 28.34
C LYS A 108 5.40 -4.90 27.16
N CYS A 109 6.67 -4.57 26.92
CA CYS A 109 7.07 -3.71 25.80
C CYS A 109 7.04 -4.51 24.50
N ARG A 110 6.56 -3.90 23.40
CA ARG A 110 6.68 -4.49 22.06
C ARG A 110 8.13 -4.53 21.61
N ASN A 111 8.84 -3.42 21.80
CA ASN A 111 10.27 -3.30 21.58
C ASN A 111 10.88 -2.49 22.72
N LEU A 112 11.93 -3.02 23.36
CA LEU A 112 12.70 -2.31 24.38
C LEU A 112 14.10 -2.04 23.84
N ARG A 113 14.44 -0.76 23.69
CA ARG A 113 15.73 -0.30 23.16
C ARG A 113 16.40 0.66 24.14
N TYR A 114 17.73 0.71 24.12
CA TYR A 114 18.47 1.68 24.91
C TYR A 114 19.68 2.27 24.18
N TYR A 115 19.94 3.55 24.41
CA TYR A 115 21.06 4.29 23.83
C TYR A 115 22.19 4.43 24.84
N LYS A 116 23.37 3.91 24.49
CA LYS A 116 24.50 3.76 25.42
C LYS A 116 25.46 4.94 25.44
N ASP A 117 25.49 5.78 24.41
CA ASP A 117 26.53 6.83 24.30
C ASP A 117 26.19 8.09 25.10
N GLY A 118 24.97 8.18 25.66
CA GLY A 118 24.54 9.25 26.55
C GLY A 118 23.87 10.44 25.85
N PHE A 119 23.15 11.27 26.61
CA PHE A 119 22.42 12.41 26.06
C PHE A 119 23.32 13.40 25.31
N GLU A 120 24.50 13.70 25.83
CA GLU A 120 25.41 14.71 25.27
C GLU A 120 25.88 14.31 23.86
N ALA A 121 26.11 13.02 23.62
CA ALA A 121 26.45 12.49 22.30
C ALA A 121 25.29 12.70 21.31
N PHE A 122 24.06 12.43 21.74
CA PHE A 122 22.87 12.67 20.93
C PHE A 122 22.66 14.18 20.66
N ALA A 123 22.76 15.02 21.69
CA ALA A 123 22.58 16.46 21.58
C ALA A 123 23.62 17.11 20.67
N LYS A 124 24.85 16.58 20.62
CA LYS A 124 25.88 17.00 19.66
C LYS A 124 25.52 16.63 18.22
N ALA A 125 24.93 15.46 18.00
CA ALA A 125 24.55 14.98 16.67
C ALA A 125 23.27 15.64 16.14
N TYR A 126 22.29 15.86 17.02
CA TYR A 126 20.95 16.36 16.68
C TYR A 126 20.50 17.45 17.67
N PRO A 127 21.18 18.62 17.70
CA PRO A 127 20.89 19.68 18.68
C PRO A 127 19.45 20.22 18.56
N TYR A 128 18.89 20.22 17.35
CA TYR A 128 17.52 20.67 17.06
C TYR A 128 16.41 19.68 17.53
N LEU A 129 16.79 18.49 18.00
CA LEU A 129 15.89 17.53 18.64
C LEU A 129 15.95 17.57 20.16
N CYS A 130 16.69 18.52 20.72
CA CYS A 130 16.79 18.75 22.15
C CYS A 130 16.04 20.04 22.53
N THR A 131 15.42 20.04 23.69
CA THR A 131 14.62 21.16 24.18
C THR A 131 14.87 21.41 25.65
N THR A 132 14.65 22.66 26.06
CA THR A 132 14.59 23.09 27.47
C THR A 132 13.12 23.22 27.93
N SER A 133 12.17 23.20 27.00
CA SER A 133 10.74 23.42 27.27
C SER A 133 10.03 22.12 27.65
N LEU A 134 9.52 22.08 28.89
CA LEU A 134 8.67 21.00 29.41
C LEU A 134 7.24 21.00 28.82
N LYS A 135 6.88 22.03 28.03
CA LYS A 135 5.56 22.20 27.41
C LYS A 135 5.58 21.99 25.90
N SER A 136 6.76 21.87 25.28
CA SER A 136 6.85 21.71 23.84
C SER A 136 6.46 20.28 23.46
N ILE A 137 5.20 20.11 23.08
CA ILE A 137 4.63 18.85 22.58
C ILE A 137 4.99 18.65 21.09
N CYS A 138 5.65 19.61 20.43
CA CYS A 138 5.90 19.51 19.00
C CYS A 138 6.91 18.40 18.71
N ILE A 139 6.40 17.19 18.47
CA ILE A 139 7.11 16.18 17.70
C ILE A 139 7.14 16.74 16.28
N LYS A 140 8.11 17.62 16.03
CA LYS A 140 8.46 18.11 14.70
C LYS A 140 8.68 16.87 13.83
N ARG A 141 7.87 16.71 12.78
CA ARG A 141 7.97 15.58 11.86
C ARG A 141 9.03 15.90 10.81
N TYR A 142 10.12 15.14 10.83
CA TYR A 142 11.22 15.26 9.88
C TYR A 142 11.09 14.22 8.77
N PRO A 143 11.62 14.50 7.57
CA PRO A 143 11.70 13.50 6.51
C PRO A 143 12.56 12.31 6.95
N SER A 144 12.21 11.12 6.44
CA SER A 144 12.85 9.86 6.80
C SER A 144 14.31 9.84 6.34
N GLN A 145 15.23 9.53 7.24
CA GLN A 145 16.66 9.42 6.95
C GLN A 145 16.94 8.08 6.25
N ILE A 146 17.24 8.13 4.95
CA ILE A 146 17.54 6.94 4.14
C ILE A 146 19.03 6.58 4.29
N LEU A 147 19.89 7.58 4.08
CA LEU A 147 21.32 7.49 4.36
C LEU A 147 21.67 8.58 5.39
N PRO A 148 22.27 8.22 6.54
CA PRO A 148 22.50 9.16 7.62
C PRO A 148 23.24 10.43 7.21
N GLY A 149 22.64 11.59 7.49
CA GLY A 149 23.19 12.91 7.17
C GLY A 149 23.35 13.23 5.68
N GLN A 150 22.83 12.37 4.78
CA GLN A 150 23.15 12.45 3.35
C GLN A 150 21.92 12.44 2.44
N LEU A 151 20.97 11.52 2.67
CA LEU A 151 19.81 11.31 1.82
C LEU A 151 18.55 11.14 2.64
N TYR A 152 17.55 11.96 2.36
CA TYR A 152 16.27 12.01 3.04
C TYR A 152 15.13 11.76 2.07
N LEU A 153 14.08 11.09 2.55
CA LEU A 153 12.84 10.83 1.81
C LEU A 153 11.67 11.47 2.55
N GLY A 154 10.96 12.36 1.87
CA GLY A 154 9.85 13.10 2.45
C GLY A 154 8.66 13.26 1.52
N ASP A 155 7.77 14.16 1.92
CA ASP A 155 6.54 14.56 1.26
C ASP A 155 6.54 16.09 1.07
N TRP A 156 5.42 16.63 0.61
CA TRP A 156 5.30 18.06 0.35
C TRP A 156 5.51 18.92 1.59
N GLU A 157 4.94 18.53 2.73
CA GLU A 157 5.04 19.28 3.98
C GLU A 157 6.50 19.37 4.46
N HIS A 158 7.26 18.27 4.35
CA HIS A 158 8.68 18.28 4.69
C HIS A 158 9.50 19.24 3.80
N ALA A 159 9.17 19.33 2.52
CA ALA A 159 9.89 20.18 1.58
C ALA A 159 9.50 21.66 1.66
N ALA A 160 8.29 21.95 2.14
CA ALA A 160 7.80 23.31 2.36
C ALA A 160 8.25 23.91 3.70
N ASP A 161 8.77 23.09 4.63
CA ASP A 161 9.19 23.53 5.96
C ASP A 161 10.65 24.02 5.97
N ASN A 162 10.82 25.32 5.76
CA ASN A 162 12.13 25.98 5.70
C ASN A 162 12.92 25.89 7.02
N GLU A 163 12.25 25.85 8.17
CA GLU A 163 12.91 25.75 9.48
C GLU A 163 13.57 24.37 9.60
N ARG A 164 12.83 23.30 9.28
CA ARG A 164 13.35 21.92 9.33
C ARG A 164 14.45 21.67 8.30
N LEU A 165 14.30 22.22 7.10
CA LEU A 165 15.35 22.14 6.08
C LEU A 165 16.67 22.78 6.58
N ALA A 166 16.57 23.91 7.28
CA ALA A 166 17.74 24.58 7.87
C ALA A 166 18.34 23.79 9.05
N GLU A 167 17.50 23.28 9.97
CA GLU A 167 17.92 22.44 11.10
C GLU A 167 18.71 21.21 10.64
N MET A 168 18.24 20.56 9.57
CA MET A 168 18.88 19.39 8.97
C MET A 168 20.06 19.72 8.05
N GLY A 169 20.30 21.01 7.75
CA GLY A 169 21.31 21.46 6.81
C GLY A 169 21.08 20.97 5.38
N ILE A 170 19.83 20.81 4.96
CA ILE A 170 19.50 20.40 3.58
C ILE A 170 20.03 21.44 2.60
N ARG A 171 20.77 20.96 1.59
CA ARG A 171 21.37 21.82 0.55
C ARG A 171 20.82 21.53 -0.85
N ARG A 172 20.11 20.42 -1.01
CA ARG A 172 19.56 19.99 -2.28
C ARG A 172 18.16 19.42 -2.11
N ILE A 173 17.26 19.76 -3.03
CA ILE A 173 15.91 19.21 -3.07
C ILE A 173 15.65 18.66 -4.47
N LEU A 174 15.15 17.43 -4.52
CA LEU A 174 14.59 16.80 -5.72
C LEU A 174 13.09 16.66 -5.51
N THR A 175 12.31 17.42 -6.28
CA THR A 175 10.85 17.36 -6.29
C THR A 175 10.36 16.60 -7.50
N ILE A 176 9.62 15.51 -7.28
CA ILE A 176 8.86 14.81 -8.33
C ILE A 176 7.37 14.89 -8.03
N HIS A 177 6.60 15.65 -8.82
CA HIS A 177 5.21 15.99 -8.51
C HIS A 177 4.38 16.32 -9.77
N ASN A 178 3.06 16.47 -9.64
CA ASN A 178 2.21 16.98 -10.74
C ASN A 178 2.51 18.45 -11.06
N HIS A 179 2.87 19.20 -10.03
CA HIS A 179 3.14 20.64 -10.06
C HIS A 179 4.40 20.98 -9.25
N PRO A 180 5.60 20.54 -9.67
CA PRO A 180 6.84 20.78 -8.92
C PRO A 180 7.24 22.26 -8.85
N GLU A 181 6.71 23.09 -9.75
CA GLU A 181 6.88 24.54 -9.78
C GLU A 181 6.28 25.23 -8.55
N ASN A 182 5.30 24.64 -7.87
CA ASN A 182 4.66 25.27 -6.71
C ASN A 182 5.57 25.31 -5.48
N LEU A 183 6.62 24.48 -5.44
CA LEU A 183 7.60 24.53 -4.37
C LEU A 183 8.61 25.66 -4.61
N ARG A 184 8.77 26.50 -3.59
CA ARG A 184 9.75 27.59 -3.52
C ARG A 184 10.74 27.34 -2.38
N PRO A 185 11.82 26.58 -2.62
CA PRO A 185 12.84 26.40 -1.61
C PRO A 185 13.53 27.71 -1.22
N PRO A 186 14.11 27.79 -0.01
CA PRO A 186 14.98 28.88 0.40
C PRO A 186 16.12 29.13 -0.60
N ALA A 187 16.59 30.38 -0.64
CA ALA A 187 17.76 30.75 -1.43
C ALA A 187 18.99 29.91 -1.02
N GLY A 188 19.80 29.51 -2.01
CA GLY A 188 21.01 28.72 -1.77
C GLY A 188 20.80 27.20 -1.67
N ILE A 189 19.58 26.70 -1.85
CA ILE A 189 19.29 25.27 -2.05
C ILE A 189 19.25 24.97 -3.55
N LYS A 190 20.04 24.00 -4.02
CA LYS A 190 19.96 23.51 -5.40
C LYS A 190 18.67 22.69 -5.56
N HIS A 191 17.88 22.97 -6.57
CA HIS A 191 16.56 22.35 -6.74
C HIS A 191 16.41 21.71 -8.12
N LEU A 192 16.23 20.39 -8.14
CA LEU A 192 15.82 19.63 -9.32
C LEU A 192 14.31 19.38 -9.29
N ARG A 193 13.63 19.70 -10.39
CA ARG A 193 12.16 19.58 -10.54
C ARG A 193 11.84 18.61 -11.66
N GLN A 194 11.02 17.61 -11.36
CA GLN A 194 10.56 16.61 -12.30
C GLN A 194 9.03 16.52 -12.23
N GLN A 195 8.37 16.57 -13.39
CA GLN A 195 6.91 16.57 -13.45
C GLN A 195 6.40 15.19 -13.85
N LEU A 196 5.74 14.48 -12.93
CA LEU A 196 5.24 13.13 -13.19
C LEU A 196 3.98 12.83 -12.36
N PRO A 197 2.88 12.36 -12.98
CA PRO A 197 1.75 11.78 -12.25
C PRO A 197 2.11 10.44 -11.62
N ASP A 198 1.56 10.18 -10.43
CA ASP A 198 1.66 8.90 -9.74
C ASP A 198 0.57 7.94 -10.23
N ILE A 199 0.80 7.37 -11.41
CA ILE A 199 -0.04 6.36 -12.06
C ILE A 199 0.86 5.23 -12.59
N GLU A 200 0.32 4.01 -12.68
CA GLU A 200 1.06 2.83 -13.17
C GLU A 200 1.61 2.99 -14.59
N ASP A 201 0.88 3.68 -15.47
CA ASP A 201 1.27 3.83 -16.88
C ASP A 201 2.27 4.98 -17.13
N ALA A 202 2.64 5.73 -16.08
CA ALA A 202 3.60 6.83 -16.22
C ALA A 202 5.04 6.30 -16.32
N ASP A 203 5.79 6.77 -17.30
CA ASP A 203 7.20 6.42 -17.46
C ASP A 203 8.10 7.21 -16.49
N ILE A 204 8.37 6.62 -15.32
CA ILE A 204 9.31 7.18 -14.35
C ILE A 204 10.79 6.94 -14.74
N SER A 205 11.07 6.01 -15.64
CA SER A 205 12.44 5.62 -15.98
C SER A 205 13.21 6.74 -16.70
N ALA A 206 12.50 7.57 -17.45
CA ALA A 206 13.03 8.77 -18.10
C ALA A 206 13.73 9.73 -17.12
N TYR A 207 13.35 9.71 -15.83
CA TYR A 207 13.90 10.59 -14.80
C TYR A 207 15.08 9.99 -14.02
N PHE A 208 15.40 8.71 -14.24
CA PHE A 208 16.37 8.00 -13.41
C PHE A 208 17.80 8.52 -13.52
N SER A 209 18.26 8.87 -14.73
CA SER A 209 19.65 9.33 -14.90
C SER A 209 19.88 10.65 -14.16
N GLU A 210 19.04 11.64 -14.43
CA GLU A 210 19.15 12.97 -13.82
C GLU A 210 18.95 12.91 -12.30
N ALA A 211 18.00 12.12 -11.82
CA ALA A 211 17.79 11.91 -10.39
C ALA A 211 19.00 11.25 -9.72
N PHE A 212 19.59 10.24 -10.36
CA PHE A 212 20.80 9.58 -9.87
C PHE A 212 21.93 10.59 -9.73
N ASP A 213 22.27 11.30 -10.81
CA ASP A 213 23.37 12.27 -10.84
C ASP A 213 23.19 13.37 -9.80
N PHE A 214 21.96 13.87 -9.64
CA PHE A 214 21.64 14.91 -8.66
C PHE A 214 21.86 14.46 -7.21
N ILE A 215 21.42 13.25 -6.88
CA ILE A 215 21.61 12.65 -5.55
C ILE A 215 23.10 12.34 -5.34
N ASP A 216 23.77 11.80 -6.35
CA ASP A 216 25.17 11.39 -6.26
C ASP A 216 26.10 12.56 -6.02
N GLU A 217 25.96 13.61 -6.84
CA GLU A 217 26.72 14.85 -6.71
C GLU A 217 26.48 15.50 -5.33
N GLY A 218 25.26 15.41 -4.80
CA GLY A 218 24.93 15.86 -3.45
C GLY A 218 25.76 15.15 -2.40
N ARG A 219 25.81 13.81 -2.47
CA ARG A 219 26.57 12.99 -1.52
C ARG A 219 28.07 13.22 -1.62
N GLU A 220 28.62 13.28 -2.83
CA GLU A 220 30.04 13.57 -3.05
C GLU A 220 30.47 14.91 -2.46
N ARG A 221 29.61 15.93 -2.61
CA ARG A 221 29.84 17.27 -2.05
C ARG A 221 29.46 17.40 -0.57
N LYS A 222 29.02 16.32 0.09
CA LYS A 222 28.50 16.34 1.47
C LYS A 222 27.38 17.39 1.64
N GLN A 223 26.53 17.50 0.63
CA GLN A 223 25.36 18.36 0.56
C GLN A 223 24.12 17.48 0.75
N PRO A 224 23.50 17.48 1.94
CA PRO A 224 22.36 16.61 2.22
C PRO A 224 21.20 16.87 1.25
N VAL A 225 20.63 15.78 0.72
CA VAL A 225 19.60 15.79 -0.32
C VAL A 225 18.27 15.35 0.25
N LEU A 226 17.22 16.13 0.04
CA LEU A 226 15.82 15.72 0.26
C LEU A 226 15.18 15.34 -1.08
N VAL A 227 14.72 14.10 -1.19
CA VAL A 227 13.89 13.63 -2.31
C VAL A 227 12.45 13.55 -1.82
N HIS A 228 11.52 14.22 -2.50
CA HIS A 228 10.11 14.21 -2.09
C HIS A 228 9.14 14.25 -3.26
N CYS A 229 7.90 13.88 -2.97
CA CYS A 229 6.75 14.03 -3.86
C CYS A 229 5.57 14.64 -3.08
N GLY A 230 4.33 14.38 -3.50
CA GLY A 230 3.14 14.81 -2.77
C GLY A 230 3.06 14.17 -1.38
N ALA A 231 2.87 12.85 -1.31
CA ALA A 231 2.71 12.10 -0.05
C ALA A 231 3.99 11.42 0.48
N GLY A 232 5.07 11.40 -0.33
CA GLY A 232 6.29 10.68 0.02
C GLY A 232 6.12 9.16 0.08
N VAL A 233 5.22 8.62 -0.73
CA VAL A 233 4.80 7.20 -0.71
C VAL A 233 5.31 6.42 -1.93
N SER A 234 5.13 6.99 -3.13
CA SER A 234 5.38 6.31 -4.41
C SER A 234 6.51 6.95 -5.22
N ARG A 235 6.24 7.98 -6.04
CA ARG A 235 7.20 8.66 -6.95
C ARG A 235 8.61 8.88 -6.35
N SER A 236 8.71 9.59 -5.22
CA SER A 236 10.00 9.91 -4.59
C SER A 236 10.69 8.68 -4.01
N ALA A 237 9.92 7.73 -3.47
CA ALA A 237 10.46 6.48 -2.97
C ALA A 237 11.05 5.63 -4.11
N THR A 238 10.41 5.62 -5.29
CA THR A 238 10.94 4.95 -6.49
C THR A 238 12.30 5.50 -6.89
N LEU A 239 12.48 6.84 -6.92
CA LEU A 239 13.77 7.46 -7.25
C LEU A 239 14.86 7.11 -6.21
N VAL A 240 14.52 7.12 -4.92
CA VAL A 240 15.43 6.71 -3.85
C VAL A 240 15.81 5.23 -3.96
N MET A 241 14.85 4.35 -4.25
CA MET A 241 15.10 2.92 -4.46
C MET A 241 16.01 2.70 -5.66
N MET A 242 15.73 3.35 -6.79
CA MET A 242 16.59 3.31 -7.98
C MET A 242 18.02 3.74 -7.68
N TYR A 243 18.19 4.83 -6.92
CA TYR A 243 19.50 5.31 -6.49
C TYR A 243 20.28 4.23 -5.70
N LEU A 244 19.63 3.60 -4.73
CA LEU A 244 20.21 2.52 -3.93
C LEU A 244 20.55 1.29 -4.76
N MET A 245 19.69 0.92 -5.72
CA MET A 245 19.94 -0.20 -6.64
C MET A 245 21.21 0.05 -7.46
N ARG A 246 21.32 1.23 -8.10
CA ARG A 246 22.49 1.59 -8.91
C ARG A 246 23.78 1.67 -8.09
N ARG A 247 23.75 2.29 -6.91
CA ARG A 247 24.95 2.47 -6.07
C ARG A 247 25.42 1.20 -5.40
N ASN A 248 24.51 0.31 -5.00
CA ASN A 248 24.83 -0.83 -4.14
C ASN A 248 24.64 -2.19 -4.84
N SER A 249 24.26 -2.20 -6.13
CA SER A 249 23.89 -3.41 -6.87
C SER A 249 22.80 -4.23 -6.15
N TRP A 250 21.81 -3.54 -5.59
CA TRP A 250 20.70 -4.18 -4.87
C TRP A 250 19.55 -4.50 -5.82
N SER A 251 18.90 -5.66 -5.61
CA SER A 251 17.60 -5.96 -6.20
C SER A 251 16.55 -4.93 -5.78
N ALA A 252 15.50 -4.76 -6.59
CA ALA A 252 14.36 -3.89 -6.28
C ALA A 252 13.70 -4.29 -4.95
N ALA A 253 13.56 -5.59 -4.68
CA ALA A 253 13.04 -6.12 -3.43
C ALA A 253 13.90 -5.72 -2.22
N ARG A 254 15.23 -5.83 -2.34
CA ARG A 254 16.16 -5.41 -1.27
C ARG A 254 16.12 -3.90 -1.03
N ALA A 255 16.14 -3.11 -2.10
CA ALA A 255 16.01 -1.65 -2.01
C ALA A 255 14.69 -1.24 -1.35
N ARG A 256 13.57 -1.89 -1.75
CA ARG A 256 12.25 -1.69 -1.13
C ARG A 256 12.28 -1.98 0.36
N GLY A 257 12.78 -3.14 0.76
CA GLY A 257 12.87 -3.54 2.17
C GLY A 257 13.65 -2.52 3.00
N TYR A 258 14.78 -2.03 2.48
CA TYR A 258 15.60 -1.02 3.14
C TYR A 258 14.88 0.31 3.33
N VAL A 259 14.15 0.77 2.32
CA VAL A 259 13.42 2.05 2.33
C VAL A 259 12.18 1.95 3.22
N VAL A 260 11.40 0.86 3.13
CA VAL A 260 10.20 0.61 3.97
C VAL A 260 10.55 0.56 5.45
N GLU A 261 11.70 -0.02 5.82
CA GLU A 261 12.18 -0.03 7.21
C GLU A 261 12.42 1.38 7.78
N ARG A 262 12.70 2.37 6.92
CA ARG A 262 12.98 3.77 7.30
C ARG A 262 11.79 4.69 7.09
N ARG A 263 10.85 4.32 6.22
CA ARG A 263 9.61 5.04 5.96
C ARG A 263 8.48 4.03 5.71
N SER A 264 7.74 3.72 6.75
CA SER A 264 6.74 2.63 6.77
C SER A 264 5.57 2.81 5.80
N VAL A 265 5.26 4.06 5.42
CA VAL A 265 4.20 4.38 4.45
C VAL A 265 4.61 4.19 3.00
N VAL A 266 5.87 3.83 2.73
CA VAL A 266 6.31 3.61 1.34
C VAL A 266 5.54 2.44 0.73
N CYS A 267 4.85 2.77 -0.36
CA CYS A 267 4.07 1.86 -1.16
C CYS A 267 4.09 2.44 -2.58
N ILE A 268 5.04 1.97 -3.40
CA ILE A 268 5.16 2.45 -4.78
C ILE A 268 4.12 1.76 -5.65
N ASN A 269 3.64 2.43 -6.70
CA ASN A 269 2.67 1.83 -7.60
C ASN A 269 3.27 0.66 -8.41
N ASP A 270 2.39 -0.20 -8.93
CA ASP A 270 2.81 -1.43 -9.60
C ASP A 270 3.68 -1.18 -10.83
N GLY A 271 3.31 -0.21 -11.66
CA GLY A 271 4.10 0.15 -12.85
C GLY A 271 5.51 0.64 -12.51
N PHE A 272 5.64 1.44 -11.45
CA PHE A 272 6.94 1.91 -10.96
C PHE A 272 7.79 0.76 -10.40
N TYR A 273 7.19 -0.19 -9.68
CA TYR A 273 7.92 -1.34 -9.18
C TYR A 273 8.36 -2.28 -10.32
N MET A 274 7.49 -2.54 -11.29
CA MET A 274 7.85 -3.29 -12.50
C MET A 274 9.00 -2.62 -13.26
N THR A 275 8.99 -1.28 -13.34
CA THR A 275 10.08 -0.50 -13.95
C THR A 275 11.40 -0.72 -13.21
N LEU A 276 11.40 -0.78 -11.88
CA LEU A 276 12.61 -1.12 -11.10
C LEU A 276 13.05 -2.56 -11.33
N CYS A 277 12.14 -3.53 -11.35
CA CYS A 277 12.49 -4.93 -11.66
C CYS A 277 13.12 -5.05 -13.06
N ALA A 278 12.60 -4.31 -14.06
CA ALA A 278 13.15 -4.27 -15.41
C ALA A 278 14.54 -3.61 -15.50
N LEU A 279 14.91 -2.78 -14.51
CA LEU A 279 16.23 -2.16 -14.41
C LEU A 279 17.30 -3.14 -13.87
N GLU A 280 16.93 -4.15 -13.08
CA GLU A 280 17.87 -5.11 -12.49
C GLU A 280 18.81 -5.79 -13.50
N PRO A 281 18.34 -6.36 -14.65
CA PRO A 281 19.23 -6.94 -15.65
C PRO A 281 20.14 -5.90 -16.30
N GLN A 282 19.67 -4.67 -16.50
CA GLN A 282 20.46 -3.59 -17.11
C GLN A 282 21.63 -3.16 -16.21
N LEU A 283 21.47 -3.31 -14.89
CA LEU A 283 22.51 -3.04 -13.90
C LEU A 283 23.41 -4.25 -13.61
N GLY A 284 23.22 -5.38 -14.30
CA GLY A 284 23.99 -6.60 -14.05
C GLY A 284 23.71 -7.27 -12.70
N ILE A 285 22.59 -6.93 -12.04
CA ILE A 285 22.17 -7.58 -10.79
C ILE A 285 21.74 -9.01 -11.13
N ALA A 286 22.16 -10.02 -10.37
CA ALA A 286 21.78 -11.42 -10.64
C ALA A 286 20.47 -11.83 -9.95
N GLU A 287 20.23 -11.31 -8.75
CA GLU A 287 19.00 -11.52 -7.99
C GLU A 287 17.82 -10.83 -8.69
N ARG A 288 16.74 -11.58 -8.94
CA ARG A 288 15.54 -11.08 -9.62
C ARG A 288 14.40 -10.91 -8.64
N SER A 289 13.81 -9.71 -8.61
CA SER A 289 12.62 -9.43 -7.82
C SER A 289 11.36 -9.93 -8.52
N ASP A 290 10.36 -10.40 -7.75
CA ASP A 290 9.03 -10.73 -8.30
C ASP A 290 8.31 -9.43 -8.69
N PRO A 291 8.04 -9.15 -9.98
CA PRO A 291 7.39 -7.92 -10.42
C PRO A 291 5.97 -7.73 -9.90
N ASN A 292 5.33 -8.78 -9.35
CA ASN A 292 3.97 -8.71 -8.80
C ASN A 292 3.96 -8.50 -7.26
N ALA A 293 5.11 -8.27 -6.62
CA ALA A 293 5.21 -8.18 -5.17
C ALA A 293 4.52 -6.95 -4.54
N THR A 294 4.10 -5.97 -5.34
CA THR A 294 3.40 -4.75 -4.89
C THR A 294 1.92 -4.70 -5.27
N PHE A 295 1.38 -5.78 -5.88
CA PHE A 295 0.09 -5.77 -6.56
C PHE A 295 -1.05 -5.12 -5.75
N GLY A 296 -1.71 -4.13 -6.36
CA GLY A 296 -2.94 -3.54 -5.83
C GLY A 296 -2.88 -2.04 -5.51
N PHE A 297 -1.72 -1.40 -5.65
CA PHE A 297 -1.63 0.06 -5.54
C PHE A 297 -1.35 0.71 -6.90
N ARG A 298 -2.34 1.46 -7.41
CA ARG A 298 -2.28 2.08 -8.74
C ARG A 298 -1.58 3.44 -8.82
N GLY A 299 -1.18 3.96 -7.65
CA GLY A 299 -0.67 5.32 -7.52
C GLY A 299 -1.74 6.31 -7.05
N ALA A 300 -1.30 7.39 -6.42
CA ALA A 300 -2.18 8.38 -5.80
C ALA A 300 -2.95 9.26 -6.80
N ASP A 301 -2.43 9.39 -8.02
CA ASP A 301 -3.05 10.18 -9.09
C ASP A 301 -3.86 9.28 -10.05
N ALA A 302 -3.93 7.97 -9.77
CA ALA A 302 -4.71 7.06 -10.58
C ALA A 302 -6.17 7.45 -10.47
N PRO A 303 -6.91 7.50 -11.60
CA PRO A 303 -8.34 7.66 -11.52
C PRO A 303 -8.88 6.54 -10.63
N GLU A 304 -9.82 6.89 -9.74
CA GLU A 304 -10.56 5.85 -9.02
C GLU A 304 -11.00 4.82 -10.06
N PRO A 305 -10.83 3.51 -9.79
CA PRO A 305 -11.39 2.49 -10.67
C PRO A 305 -12.82 2.90 -10.93
N GLN A 306 -13.18 3.15 -12.19
CA GLN A 306 -14.46 3.74 -12.56
C GLN A 306 -15.56 3.04 -11.77
N GLN A 307 -15.99 3.65 -10.66
CA GLN A 307 -17.17 3.17 -9.97
C GLN A 307 -18.27 3.50 -10.96
N ILE A 308 -18.83 2.47 -11.59
CA ILE A 308 -20.02 2.62 -12.42
C ILE A 308 -21.11 3.18 -11.49
N LYS A 309 -21.22 4.50 -11.41
CA LYS A 309 -22.27 5.19 -10.68
C LYS A 309 -23.52 5.08 -11.51
N VAL A 310 -24.29 4.04 -11.23
CA VAL A 310 -25.66 3.90 -11.72
C VAL A 310 -26.50 4.96 -11.03
N VAL A 311 -26.94 5.98 -11.76
CA VAL A 311 -27.95 6.93 -11.28
C VAL A 311 -29.31 6.49 -11.82
N LEU A 312 -30.34 6.61 -10.98
CA LEU A 312 -31.71 6.32 -11.34
C LEU A 312 -32.33 7.58 -11.98
N SER A 313 -32.77 7.51 -13.25
CA SER A 313 -33.64 8.51 -13.89
C SER A 313 -35.07 7.98 -13.94
N GLU A 314 -36.08 8.84 -13.93
CA GLU A 314 -37.48 8.40 -14.02
C GLU A 314 -37.95 8.35 -15.49
N ASP A 315 -38.63 7.26 -15.87
CA ASP A 315 -39.25 7.14 -17.19
C ASP A 315 -40.61 7.87 -17.27
N ALA A 316 -41.26 7.85 -18.45
CA ALA A 316 -42.53 8.54 -18.69
C ALA A 316 -43.71 8.02 -17.83
N ALA A 317 -43.54 6.89 -17.13
CA ALA A 317 -44.48 6.34 -16.15
C ALA A 317 -44.11 6.68 -14.69
N GLY A 318 -43.04 7.48 -14.48
CA GLY A 318 -42.57 7.92 -13.16
C GLY A 318 -41.77 6.86 -12.40
N GLN A 319 -41.31 5.80 -13.05
CA GLN A 319 -40.58 4.72 -12.39
C GLN A 319 -39.06 4.92 -12.55
N LYS A 320 -38.31 4.71 -11.46
CA LYS A 320 -36.85 4.92 -11.41
C LYS A 320 -36.10 3.82 -12.19
N VAL A 321 -35.49 4.20 -13.31
CA VAL A 321 -34.72 3.36 -14.23
C VAL A 321 -33.21 3.69 -14.15
N PRO A 322 -32.31 2.70 -14.07
CA PRO A 322 -30.87 2.93 -14.02
C PRO A 322 -30.27 3.36 -15.38
N VAL A 323 -29.57 4.49 -15.43
CA VAL A 323 -28.85 4.99 -16.64
C VAL A 323 -27.36 5.16 -16.35
N ARG A 324 -26.50 4.78 -17.33
CA ARG A 324 -25.04 4.93 -17.29
C ARG A 324 -24.64 6.36 -17.71
N LEU A 325 -23.93 7.08 -16.85
CA LEU A 325 -23.26 8.33 -17.24
C LEU A 325 -22.01 8.01 -18.08
N LEU A 326 -22.00 8.48 -19.32
CA LEU A 326 -20.84 8.40 -20.23
C LEU A 326 -19.82 9.50 -19.88
N ALA A 327 -18.53 9.23 -20.03
CA ALA A 327 -17.49 10.25 -19.90
C ALA A 327 -17.63 11.31 -21.01
N ALA A 328 -17.23 12.57 -20.77
CA ALA A 328 -17.39 13.66 -21.74
C ALA A 328 -16.76 13.37 -23.13
N LYS A 329 -15.70 12.55 -23.18
CA LYS A 329 -15.10 12.06 -24.43
C LYS A 329 -15.95 11.00 -25.13
N GLU A 330 -16.59 10.10 -24.40
CA GLU A 330 -17.51 9.09 -24.93
C GLU A 330 -18.81 9.74 -25.43
N ALA A 331 -19.30 10.78 -24.73
CA ALA A 331 -20.45 11.56 -25.13
C ALA A 331 -20.20 12.35 -26.44
N ALA A 332 -19.00 12.89 -26.62
CA ALA A 332 -18.60 13.56 -27.86
C ALA A 332 -18.51 12.59 -29.04
N GLN A 333 -17.96 11.40 -28.83
CA GLN A 333 -17.84 10.36 -29.87
C GLN A 333 -19.19 9.73 -30.24
N ALA A 334 -20.09 9.54 -29.27
CA ALA A 334 -21.43 9.04 -29.52
C ALA A 334 -22.30 10.06 -30.30
N ALA A 335 -22.16 11.36 -30.01
CA ALA A 335 -22.88 12.42 -30.72
C ALA A 335 -22.44 12.59 -32.18
N GLU A 336 -21.22 12.18 -32.51
CA GLU A 336 -20.68 12.20 -33.88
C GLU A 336 -21.14 10.99 -34.70
N ALA A 337 -21.26 9.82 -34.04
CA ALA A 337 -21.76 8.59 -34.67
C ALA A 337 -23.26 8.65 -35.03
N ASP A 338 -24.08 9.31 -34.20
CA ASP A 338 -25.53 9.42 -34.43
C ASP A 338 -25.89 10.34 -35.61
N LYS A 339 -25.05 11.35 -35.91
CA LYS A 339 -25.22 12.21 -37.10
C LYS A 339 -24.86 11.50 -38.41
N ALA A 340 -24.06 10.44 -38.37
CA ALA A 340 -23.66 9.67 -39.55
C ALA A 340 -24.69 8.56 -39.92
N GLY A 341 -25.46 8.06 -38.95
CA GLY A 341 -26.39 6.93 -39.15
C GLY A 341 -27.74 7.26 -39.79
N ALA A 342 -28.15 8.54 -39.81
CA ALA A 342 -29.50 8.93 -40.27
C ALA A 342 -29.65 9.14 -41.79
N ALA A 343 -28.59 8.99 -42.59
CA ALA A 343 -28.59 9.36 -44.00
C ALA A 343 -28.74 8.20 -45.02
N GLY A 344 -28.90 6.95 -44.59
CA GLY A 344 -28.81 5.81 -45.51
C GLY A 344 -29.74 4.64 -45.24
N ALA A 345 -31.03 4.77 -45.57
CA ALA A 345 -31.93 3.61 -45.66
C ALA A 345 -32.86 3.71 -46.88
N LYS A 346 -32.50 3.01 -47.98
CA LYS A 346 -33.40 2.58 -49.05
C LYS A 346 -33.54 1.04 -48.99
N ARG A 347 -34.78 0.56 -48.99
CA ARG A 347 -35.25 -0.83 -49.21
C ARG A 347 -34.96 -1.33 -50.65
N PRO A 348 -35.29 -2.58 -51.08
CA PRO A 348 -35.45 -3.90 -50.39
C PRO A 348 -34.82 -5.10 -51.19
N ARG A 349 -34.88 -6.35 -50.67
CA ARG A 349 -35.54 -7.56 -51.27
C ARG A 349 -35.10 -8.91 -50.65
N GLU A 350 -35.96 -9.91 -50.90
CA GLU A 350 -36.29 -11.18 -50.22
C GLU A 350 -35.44 -12.42 -50.55
N GLY A 351 -35.67 -13.48 -49.76
CA GLY A 351 -35.45 -14.91 -50.06
C GLY A 351 -34.23 -15.51 -49.36
N GLY A 352 -34.22 -16.68 -48.73
CA GLY A 352 -35.18 -17.77 -48.54
C GLY A 352 -34.40 -19.02 -48.06
N GLU A 353 -35.01 -19.82 -47.18
CA GLU A 353 -34.82 -21.28 -46.91
C GLU A 353 -33.41 -21.81 -46.53
N GLY A 354 -33.17 -22.40 -45.35
CA GLY A 354 -33.52 -23.78 -44.91
C GLY A 354 -32.19 -24.54 -44.68
N GLY A 355 -31.95 -25.50 -43.78
CA GLY A 355 -32.60 -26.19 -42.67
C GLY A 355 -31.58 -27.23 -42.13
N ASP A 356 -31.76 -27.69 -40.87
CA ASP A 356 -31.34 -28.98 -40.26
C ASP A 356 -29.85 -29.44 -40.29
N THR A 357 -29.28 -30.25 -39.38
CA THR A 357 -29.63 -30.86 -38.08
C THR A 357 -28.33 -31.42 -37.45
N LEU A 358 -28.30 -31.44 -36.10
CA LEU A 358 -27.72 -32.42 -35.15
C LEU A 358 -26.64 -33.45 -35.59
N ALA A 359 -25.56 -33.59 -34.81
CA ALA A 359 -25.42 -34.64 -33.76
C ALA A 359 -23.97 -34.86 -33.27
N ALA A 360 -23.86 -35.35 -32.04
CA ALA A 360 -22.66 -35.44 -31.21
C ALA A 360 -21.76 -36.68 -31.45
N LYS A 361 -20.51 -36.64 -30.97
CA LYS A 361 -19.79 -37.82 -30.45
C LYS A 361 -18.71 -37.44 -29.42
N ARG A 362 -18.64 -38.27 -28.37
CA ARG A 362 -17.73 -38.21 -27.20
C ARG A 362 -16.43 -38.98 -27.46
N SER A 363 -15.30 -38.50 -26.92
CA SER A 363 -14.20 -39.33 -26.38
C SER A 363 -13.20 -38.51 -25.54
N ARG A 364 -12.65 -39.12 -24.48
CA ARG A 364 -11.50 -38.75 -23.62
C ARG A 364 -10.58 -39.99 -23.55
N PRO A 365 -9.34 -39.96 -23.01
CA PRO A 365 -8.41 -38.85 -22.75
C PRO A 365 -6.99 -39.12 -23.31
N GLY A 366 -6.17 -38.08 -23.48
CA GLY A 366 -4.74 -38.19 -23.72
C GLY A 366 -4.05 -36.83 -23.63
N GLU A 367 -3.13 -36.69 -22.69
CA GLU A 367 -2.11 -35.62 -22.64
C GLU A 367 -0.74 -36.26 -22.99
N PRO A 368 0.33 -35.50 -23.33
CA PRO A 368 0.43 -34.05 -23.47
C PRO A 368 1.08 -33.60 -24.80
N ALA A 369 0.82 -32.37 -25.24
CA ALA A 369 1.73 -31.68 -26.17
C ALA A 369 1.71 -30.16 -25.95
N SER A 370 2.89 -29.65 -25.64
CA SER A 370 3.29 -28.25 -25.73
C SER A 370 2.91 -27.65 -27.08
N ALA A 371 2.11 -26.58 -27.05
CA ALA A 371 2.00 -25.63 -28.15
C ALA A 371 1.68 -24.25 -27.58
N ALA A 372 2.62 -23.33 -27.78
CA ALA A 372 2.41 -21.90 -27.63
C ALA A 372 1.35 -21.45 -28.64
N GLY A 373 0.30 -20.78 -28.17
CA GLY A 373 -0.78 -20.21 -28.99
C GLY A 373 -1.51 -19.12 -28.19
N GLY A 374 -1.76 -17.98 -28.85
CA GLY A 374 -2.14 -16.69 -28.25
C GLY A 374 -3.21 -16.74 -27.14
N ALA A 375 -2.96 -15.97 -26.08
CA ALA A 375 -3.82 -15.89 -24.91
C ALA A 375 -5.08 -15.06 -25.22
N GLY A 376 -6.10 -15.70 -25.81
CA GLY A 376 -7.44 -15.12 -25.92
C GLY A 376 -8.00 -14.82 -24.53
N ALA A 377 -8.50 -13.60 -24.33
CA ALA A 377 -9.11 -13.21 -23.08
C ALA A 377 -10.58 -13.65 -23.04
N PHE A 378 -11.06 -14.16 -21.91
CA PHE A 378 -12.42 -14.64 -21.75
C PHE A 378 -13.24 -13.69 -20.87
N THR A 379 -14.52 -13.52 -21.17
CA THR A 379 -15.46 -12.75 -20.34
C THR A 379 -16.69 -13.61 -20.08
N LEU A 380 -17.04 -13.81 -18.81
CA LEU A 380 -18.25 -14.52 -18.43
C LEU A 380 -19.37 -13.50 -18.23
N VAL A 381 -20.54 -13.79 -18.80
CA VAL A 381 -21.72 -12.95 -18.66
C VAL A 381 -22.76 -13.67 -17.84
N PHE A 382 -23.19 -13.06 -16.74
CA PHE A 382 -24.21 -13.59 -15.83
C PHE A 382 -25.44 -12.70 -15.82
N ASP A 383 -26.61 -13.30 -15.88
CA ASP A 383 -27.86 -12.64 -15.51
C ASP A 383 -28.03 -12.76 -13.99
N VAL A 384 -28.19 -11.62 -13.32
CA VAL A 384 -28.48 -11.57 -11.89
C VAL A 384 -29.99 -11.71 -11.75
N VAL A 385 -30.49 -12.61 -10.92
CA VAL A 385 -31.92 -12.93 -10.78
C VAL A 385 -32.27 -12.94 -9.31
N LYS A 386 -33.48 -12.49 -8.98
CA LYS A 386 -34.10 -12.62 -7.66
C LYS A 386 -35.48 -13.27 -7.81
N PRO A 387 -36.17 -13.67 -6.71
CA PRO A 387 -37.52 -14.20 -6.79
C PRO A 387 -38.51 -13.30 -7.56
N GLU A 388 -38.31 -11.98 -7.49
CA GLU A 388 -39.09 -10.96 -8.19
C GLU A 388 -38.76 -10.77 -9.69
N GLY A 389 -37.75 -11.45 -10.23
CA GLY A 389 -37.39 -11.40 -11.66
C GLY A 389 -35.92 -11.06 -11.94
N LEU A 390 -35.64 -10.63 -13.17
CA LEU A 390 -34.29 -10.30 -13.64
C LEU A 390 -33.76 -9.02 -12.98
N VAL A 391 -32.66 -9.19 -12.25
CA VAL A 391 -31.76 -8.24 -11.58
C VAL A 391 -31.16 -7.13 -12.45
N GLY A 392 -30.53 -7.61 -13.52
CA GLY A 392 -29.47 -6.95 -14.26
C GLY A 392 -28.46 -7.98 -14.77
N ARG A 393 -27.35 -7.52 -15.36
CA ARG A 393 -26.33 -8.37 -15.97
C ARG A 393 -24.94 -8.02 -15.44
N LEU A 394 -24.16 -9.04 -15.09
CA LEU A 394 -22.78 -8.95 -14.60
C LEU A 394 -21.84 -9.50 -15.67
N GLU A 395 -20.84 -8.72 -16.06
CA GLU A 395 -19.76 -9.17 -16.93
C GLU A 395 -18.48 -9.31 -16.11
N ALA A 396 -17.96 -10.53 -16.01
CA ALA A 396 -16.76 -10.86 -15.26
C ALA A 396 -15.62 -11.20 -16.25
N GLY A 397 -14.74 -10.23 -16.48
CA GLY A 397 -13.63 -10.31 -17.42
C GLY A 397 -13.21 -8.93 -17.91
N PRO A 398 -12.23 -8.83 -18.83
CA PRO A 398 -11.52 -9.93 -19.51
C PRO A 398 -10.54 -10.67 -18.58
N MET A 399 -10.54 -12.00 -18.61
CA MET A 399 -9.65 -12.85 -17.83
C MET A 399 -8.87 -13.84 -18.70
N ARG A 400 -7.59 -14.02 -18.39
CA ARG A 400 -6.72 -14.99 -19.08
C ARG A 400 -7.09 -16.42 -18.67
N PRO A 401 -6.77 -17.42 -19.49
CA PRO A 401 -6.85 -18.82 -19.07
C PRO A 401 -6.11 -19.03 -17.74
N SER A 402 -6.75 -19.71 -16.80
CA SER A 402 -6.25 -19.98 -15.45
C SER A 402 -6.15 -18.75 -14.52
N GLN A 403 -6.54 -17.55 -14.96
CA GLN A 403 -6.72 -16.40 -14.07
C GLN A 403 -7.95 -16.60 -13.20
N ARG A 404 -7.88 -16.14 -11.94
CA ARG A 404 -8.98 -16.20 -10.98
C ARG A 404 -9.51 -14.80 -10.74
N LEU A 405 -10.83 -14.61 -10.87
CA LEU A 405 -11.54 -13.40 -10.45
C LEU A 405 -12.15 -13.64 -9.08
N LEU A 406 -11.83 -12.80 -8.10
CA LEU A 406 -12.30 -12.88 -6.73
C LEU A 406 -13.66 -12.20 -6.57
N LEU A 407 -14.58 -12.90 -5.92
CA LEU A 407 -15.90 -12.41 -5.56
C LEU A 407 -16.03 -12.33 -4.05
N GLY A 408 -16.55 -11.22 -3.53
CA GLY A 408 -16.71 -11.06 -2.09
C GLY A 408 -17.13 -9.66 -1.68
N ARG A 409 -17.27 -9.44 -0.38
CA ARG A 409 -17.81 -8.18 0.17
C ARG A 409 -16.79 -7.06 0.29
N GLN A 410 -15.48 -7.34 0.20
CA GLN A 410 -14.43 -6.34 0.47
C GLN A 410 -14.09 -5.54 -0.80
N PRO A 411 -14.40 -4.23 -0.85
CA PRO A 411 -13.99 -3.37 -1.95
C PRO A 411 -12.46 -3.23 -1.96
N GLY A 412 -11.85 -3.26 -3.14
CA GLY A 412 -10.39 -3.14 -3.31
C GLY A 412 -9.61 -4.45 -3.15
N VAL A 413 -10.26 -5.56 -2.77
CA VAL A 413 -9.66 -6.90 -2.74
C VAL A 413 -10.39 -7.88 -3.68
N CYS A 414 -11.70 -7.71 -3.85
CA CYS A 414 -12.48 -8.52 -4.78
C CYS A 414 -12.69 -7.79 -6.11
N ASP A 415 -12.49 -8.51 -7.22
CA ASP A 415 -12.77 -8.05 -8.58
C ASP A 415 -14.27 -7.83 -8.80
N VAL A 416 -15.11 -8.65 -8.17
CA VAL A 416 -16.57 -8.48 -8.15
C VAL A 416 -17.02 -8.30 -6.71
N VAL A 417 -17.47 -7.09 -6.39
CA VAL A 417 -17.98 -6.76 -5.05
C VAL A 417 -19.43 -7.20 -4.92
N LEU A 418 -19.70 -8.09 -3.96
CA LEU A 418 -21.03 -8.61 -3.66
C LEU A 418 -21.50 -8.07 -2.30
N GLU A 419 -22.38 -7.07 -2.34
CA GLU A 419 -22.87 -6.37 -1.15
C GLU A 419 -23.98 -7.15 -0.43
N HIS A 420 -23.59 -8.06 0.46
CA HIS A 420 -24.53 -8.72 1.37
C HIS A 420 -23.84 -9.19 2.66
N ALA A 421 -24.46 -9.00 3.82
CA ALA A 421 -23.83 -9.27 5.12
C ALA A 421 -23.36 -10.73 5.30
N SER A 422 -24.08 -11.69 4.70
CA SER A 422 -23.71 -13.13 4.73
C SER A 422 -22.66 -13.53 3.69
N ILE A 423 -22.14 -12.58 2.91
CA ILE A 423 -21.05 -12.83 1.97
C ILE A 423 -19.72 -12.43 2.62
N SER A 424 -18.80 -13.40 2.73
CA SER A 424 -17.42 -13.22 3.16
C SER A 424 -16.69 -12.12 2.39
N ARG A 425 -15.71 -11.49 3.06
CA ARG A 425 -14.84 -10.45 2.48
C ARG A 425 -14.18 -10.91 1.17
N GLN A 426 -13.70 -12.14 1.14
CA GLN A 426 -13.36 -12.92 -0.05
C GLN A 426 -14.17 -14.22 0.05
N HIS A 427 -15.03 -14.49 -0.92
CA HIS A 427 -16.05 -15.54 -0.82
C HIS A 427 -15.83 -16.68 -1.82
N ALA A 428 -15.68 -16.34 -3.09
CA ALA A 428 -15.48 -17.33 -4.15
C ALA A 428 -14.52 -16.80 -5.21
N ALA A 429 -14.04 -17.68 -6.08
CA ALA A 429 -13.24 -17.34 -7.25
C ALA A 429 -13.89 -17.92 -8.52
N LEU A 430 -14.00 -17.11 -9.56
CA LEU A 430 -14.31 -17.55 -10.91
C LEU A 430 -13.02 -17.79 -11.68
N SER A 431 -12.97 -18.82 -12.52
CA SER A 431 -11.82 -19.13 -13.38
C SER A 431 -12.28 -19.73 -14.70
N VAL A 432 -11.46 -19.59 -15.74
CA VAL A 432 -11.72 -20.19 -17.06
C VAL A 432 -10.49 -20.99 -17.48
N ASP A 433 -10.68 -22.19 -18.03
CA ASP A 433 -9.57 -22.98 -18.57
C ASP A 433 -9.18 -22.55 -20.00
N ARG A 434 -8.15 -23.19 -20.57
CA ARG A 434 -7.71 -22.91 -21.95
C ARG A 434 -8.75 -23.30 -23.01
N ALA A 435 -9.70 -24.17 -22.66
CA ALA A 435 -10.79 -24.59 -23.53
C ALA A 435 -12.03 -23.67 -23.44
N GLY A 436 -12.01 -22.65 -22.57
CA GLY A 436 -13.13 -21.74 -22.36
C GLY A 436 -14.17 -22.25 -21.36
N ALA A 437 -13.92 -23.35 -20.64
CA ALA A 437 -14.81 -23.83 -19.60
C ALA A 437 -14.68 -22.99 -18.33
N ALA A 438 -15.82 -22.50 -17.84
CA ALA A 438 -15.90 -21.69 -16.62
C ALA A 438 -16.00 -22.57 -15.37
N PHE A 439 -15.38 -22.13 -14.28
CA PHE A 439 -15.41 -22.79 -12.97
C PHE A 439 -15.61 -21.77 -11.85
N VAL A 440 -16.34 -22.18 -10.81
CA VAL A 440 -16.44 -21.46 -9.55
C VAL A 440 -15.81 -22.29 -8.44
N THR A 441 -15.05 -21.64 -7.56
CA THR A 441 -14.42 -22.26 -6.39
C THR A 441 -14.81 -21.47 -5.14
N ASP A 442 -15.40 -22.13 -4.15
CA ASP A 442 -15.64 -21.50 -2.85
C ASP A 442 -14.32 -21.38 -2.07
N LEU A 443 -13.99 -20.17 -1.61
CA LEU A 443 -12.74 -19.87 -0.90
C LEU A 443 -12.91 -20.02 0.62
N GLN A 444 -13.56 -21.12 1.04
CA GLN A 444 -13.86 -21.41 2.43
C GLN A 444 -14.72 -20.31 3.07
N SER A 445 -15.80 -19.95 2.38
CA SER A 445 -16.69 -18.89 2.83
C SER A 445 -17.52 -19.30 4.06
N ALA A 446 -17.91 -18.33 4.90
CA ALA A 446 -18.60 -18.61 6.17
C ALA A 446 -20.01 -19.19 5.97
N HIS A 447 -20.66 -18.85 4.85
CA HIS A 447 -22.03 -19.27 4.54
C HIS A 447 -22.12 -20.13 3.27
N GLY A 448 -20.99 -20.50 2.66
CA GLY A 448 -20.91 -21.37 1.49
C GLY A 448 -21.37 -20.75 0.16
N THR A 449 -21.04 -21.45 -0.93
CA THR A 449 -21.51 -21.18 -2.30
C THR A 449 -22.40 -22.33 -2.77
N LYS A 450 -23.51 -22.03 -3.45
CA LYS A 450 -24.37 -23.04 -4.12
C LYS A 450 -24.26 -22.94 -5.63
N VAL A 451 -24.28 -24.08 -6.31
CA VAL A 451 -24.34 -24.20 -7.77
C VAL A 451 -25.46 -25.17 -8.12
N ALA A 452 -26.45 -24.73 -8.90
CA ALA A 452 -27.66 -25.50 -9.21
C ALA A 452 -28.32 -26.06 -7.93
N ASP A 453 -28.56 -25.18 -6.95
CA ASP A 453 -29.14 -25.46 -5.63
C ASP A 453 -28.38 -26.45 -4.72
N THR A 454 -27.20 -26.92 -5.15
CA THR A 454 -26.35 -27.81 -4.36
C THR A 454 -25.16 -27.03 -3.80
N TRP A 455 -24.88 -27.21 -2.50
CA TRP A 455 -23.67 -26.66 -1.88
C TRP A 455 -22.42 -27.34 -2.45
N ILE A 456 -21.44 -26.53 -2.88
CA ILE A 456 -20.16 -27.06 -3.38
C ILE A 456 -19.17 -27.22 -2.23
N LYS A 457 -18.24 -28.17 -2.37
CA LYS A 457 -17.17 -28.35 -1.38
C LYS A 457 -16.19 -27.16 -1.44
N PRO A 458 -15.77 -26.59 -0.29
CA PRO A 458 -14.73 -25.57 -0.25
C PRO A 458 -13.45 -26.02 -0.96
N ASN A 459 -12.79 -25.08 -1.64
CA ASN A 459 -11.53 -25.27 -2.37
C ASN A 459 -11.56 -26.30 -3.51
N ALA A 460 -12.73 -26.81 -3.89
CA ALA A 460 -12.92 -27.71 -5.02
C ALA A 460 -13.59 -26.96 -6.18
N PRO A 461 -12.92 -26.78 -7.34
CA PRO A 461 -13.52 -26.12 -8.50
C PRO A 461 -14.72 -26.89 -9.02
N ARG A 462 -15.84 -26.19 -9.21
CA ARG A 462 -17.06 -26.72 -9.83
C ARG A 462 -17.26 -26.06 -11.19
N GLN A 463 -17.39 -26.88 -12.23
CA GLN A 463 -17.64 -26.38 -13.59
C GLN A 463 -19.02 -25.73 -13.69
N LEU A 464 -19.08 -24.61 -14.38
CA LEU A 464 -20.30 -23.87 -14.72
C LEU A 464 -20.58 -24.04 -16.21
N THR A 465 -21.80 -24.45 -16.54
CA THR A 465 -22.31 -24.47 -17.91
C THR A 465 -23.27 -23.30 -18.12
N PRO A 466 -23.38 -22.75 -19.34
CA PRO A 466 -24.43 -21.78 -19.66
C PRO A 466 -25.80 -22.31 -19.22
N GLY A 467 -26.55 -21.49 -18.50
CA GLY A 467 -27.81 -21.82 -17.84
C GLY A 467 -27.68 -22.17 -16.35
N THR A 468 -26.48 -22.50 -15.85
CA THR A 468 -26.26 -22.84 -14.44
C THR A 468 -26.37 -21.60 -13.56
N VAL A 469 -27.09 -21.75 -12.44
CA VAL A 469 -27.31 -20.70 -11.44
C VAL A 469 -26.37 -20.88 -10.26
N VAL A 470 -25.73 -19.80 -9.82
CA VAL A 470 -24.82 -19.74 -8.67
C VAL A 470 -25.37 -18.77 -7.63
N SER A 471 -25.31 -19.11 -6.35
CA SER A 471 -25.69 -18.21 -5.26
C SER A 471 -24.68 -18.23 -4.13
N PHE A 472 -24.54 -17.09 -3.45
CA PHE A 472 -23.48 -16.85 -2.46
C PHE A 472 -24.08 -16.50 -1.10
N GLY A 473 -23.72 -17.31 -0.09
CA GLY A 473 -24.26 -17.21 1.26
C GLY A 473 -25.79 -17.21 1.29
N ALA A 474 -26.35 -16.31 2.10
CA ALA A 474 -27.81 -16.10 2.24
C ALA A 474 -28.35 -14.94 1.38
N SER A 475 -27.63 -14.54 0.33
CA SER A 475 -28.14 -13.50 -0.58
C SER A 475 -29.34 -13.98 -1.37
N THR A 476 -30.34 -13.13 -1.56
CA THR A 476 -31.49 -13.40 -2.44
C THR A 476 -31.15 -13.29 -3.94
N ARG A 477 -29.95 -12.80 -4.26
CA ARG A 477 -29.45 -12.69 -5.64
C ARG A 477 -28.81 -14.01 -6.08
N ALA A 478 -29.24 -14.50 -7.22
CA ALA A 478 -28.68 -15.65 -7.91
C ALA A 478 -28.08 -15.21 -9.25
N TYR A 479 -27.00 -15.85 -9.69
CA TYR A 479 -26.22 -15.48 -10.86
C TYR A 479 -26.29 -16.61 -11.87
N LYS A 480 -27.06 -16.43 -12.94
CA LYS A 480 -27.22 -17.41 -14.02
C LYS A 480 -26.19 -17.15 -15.10
N LEU A 481 -25.27 -18.08 -15.35
CA LEU A 481 -24.31 -17.94 -16.43
C LEU A 481 -25.05 -17.95 -17.78
N VAL A 482 -24.89 -16.90 -18.58
CA VAL A 482 -25.55 -16.77 -19.90
C VAL A 482 -24.63 -17.25 -21.00
N ARG A 483 -23.39 -16.75 -21.02
CA ARG A 483 -22.38 -17.10 -22.03
C ARG A 483 -20.98 -16.83 -21.53
N VAL A 484 -20.00 -17.46 -22.16
CA VAL A 484 -18.57 -17.15 -22.04
C VAL A 484 -18.12 -16.65 -23.40
N SER A 485 -17.76 -15.37 -23.53
CA SER A 485 -17.17 -14.82 -24.75
C SER A 485 -15.66 -14.91 -24.71
N LYS A 486 -15.06 -15.24 -25.85
CA LYS A 486 -13.63 -15.11 -26.09
C LYS A 486 -13.41 -13.84 -26.91
N ALA A 487 -12.50 -12.99 -26.49
CA ALA A 487 -11.97 -11.91 -27.30
C ALA A 487 -10.94 -12.51 -28.27
N ASP A 488 -11.14 -12.28 -29.57
CA ASP A 488 -10.26 -12.74 -30.64
C ASP A 488 -8.94 -11.97 -30.70
#